data_AF-A0AAW0RZC3-F1
#
_entry.id   AF-A0AAW0RZC3-F1
#
_cell.length_a   1.000
_cell.length_b   1.000
_cell.length_c   1.000
_cell.angle_alpha   90.00
_cell.angle_beta   90.00
_cell.angle_gamma   90.00
#
_symmetry.space_group_name_H-M   'P 1'
#
loop_
_entity.id
_entity.type
_entity.pdbx_description
1 polymer ?
#
loop_
_entity_poly.entity_id
_entity_poly.type
_entity_poly.pdbx_seq_one_letter_code
_entity_poly.pdbx_strand_id
1 'polypeptide(L)'
;LSMMHYLPTELAGENRVGHQKHTDISTLTLLFSEQWGLQVRPPGTCGAREMGFVAPKPGCAFVHVGDSLRFASGMQFQSCIHRVVPFDPAEHRYSIAYFLRAEDDTMFIDSEGRAITAGQWHDEKFKAFTDPEVWQAMAPKSMILGGMKEDGEDAPLTGLAHVGPAQATVPTKA
;
A
#
# COMPACT_ATOMS: atom_id res chain seq x y z
N LEU A 1 -9.68 -11.25 10.81
CA LEU A 1 -10.80 -10.54 10.13
C LEU A 1 -10.84 -9.12 10.67
N SER A 2 -11.03 -8.12 9.82
CA SER A 2 -11.24 -6.73 10.23
C SER A 2 -12.46 -6.16 9.51
N MET A 3 -13.27 -5.39 10.22
CA MET A 3 -14.38 -4.62 9.67
C MET A 3 -14.04 -3.15 9.84
N MET A 4 -14.00 -2.42 8.74
CA MET A 4 -13.50 -1.05 8.71
C MET A 4 -14.61 -0.09 8.29
N HIS A 5 -14.69 1.02 9.02
CA HIS A 5 -15.57 2.14 8.73
C HIS A 5 -14.71 3.39 8.60
N TYR A 6 -14.76 4.01 7.42
CA TYR A 6 -14.07 5.26 7.13
C TYR A 6 -15.11 6.37 7.15
N LEU A 7 -14.86 7.38 7.99
CA LEU A 7 -15.72 8.54 8.10
C LEU A 7 -15.49 9.50 6.92
N PRO A 8 -16.51 10.30 6.55
CA PRO A 8 -16.35 11.47 5.71
C PRO A 8 -15.21 12.36 6.20
N THR A 9 -14.48 12.98 5.27
CA THR A 9 -13.29 13.79 5.55
C THR A 9 -13.58 14.91 6.56
N GLU A 10 -14.74 15.56 6.45
CA GLU A 10 -15.16 16.62 7.38
C GLU A 10 -15.29 16.14 8.82
N LEU A 11 -15.68 14.87 9.02
CA LEU A 11 -15.86 14.26 10.35
C LEU A 11 -14.58 13.62 10.88
N ALA A 12 -13.73 13.08 10.00
CA ALA A 12 -12.48 12.42 10.37
C ALA A 12 -11.40 13.43 10.83
N GLY A 13 -11.38 14.62 10.23
CA GLY A 13 -10.28 15.57 10.33
C GLY A 13 -9.10 15.20 9.43
N GLU A 14 -8.32 16.20 8.98
CA GLU A 14 -7.35 16.07 7.87
C GLU A 14 -6.34 14.91 8.00
N ASN A 15 -5.93 14.56 9.23
CA ASN A 15 -4.88 13.56 9.49
C ASN A 15 -5.41 12.14 9.78
N ARG A 16 -6.72 11.89 9.69
CA ARG A 16 -7.33 10.59 10.05
C ARG A 16 -8.13 9.97 8.91
N VAL A 17 -7.87 10.43 7.69
CA VAL A 17 -8.61 10.05 6.50
C VAL A 17 -7.97 8.82 5.84
N GLY A 18 -8.78 7.80 5.56
CA GLY A 18 -8.36 6.63 4.79
C GLY A 18 -7.48 5.64 5.57
N HIS A 19 -6.53 5.02 4.88
CA HIS A 19 -5.57 4.06 5.44
C HIS A 19 -4.22 4.23 4.75
N GLN A 20 -3.14 4.25 5.53
CA GLN A 20 -1.80 4.56 5.02
C GLN A 20 -1.30 3.54 3.99
N LYS A 21 -0.32 3.96 3.19
CA LYS A 21 0.32 3.09 2.18
C LYS A 21 1.12 1.98 2.87
N HIS A 22 0.83 0.72 2.53
CA HIS A 22 1.48 -0.45 3.10
C HIS A 22 1.35 -1.70 2.22
N THR A 23 1.99 -2.79 2.67
CA THR A 23 1.65 -4.17 2.28
C THR A 23 1.10 -4.93 3.48
N ASP A 24 0.30 -5.97 3.24
CA ASP A 24 -0.24 -6.81 4.32
C ASP A 24 0.76 -7.86 4.81
N ILE A 25 0.74 -8.15 6.12
CA ILE A 25 1.55 -9.21 6.76
C ILE A 25 1.13 -10.62 6.28
N SER A 26 -0.11 -10.76 5.81
CA SER A 26 -0.79 -12.01 5.47
C SER A 26 -0.11 -12.81 4.34
N THR A 27 -0.60 -14.03 4.11
CA THR A 27 -0.34 -14.80 2.88
C THR A 27 -1.21 -14.25 1.74
N LEU A 28 -2.52 -14.14 1.99
CA LEU A 28 -3.48 -13.52 1.10
C LEU A 28 -4.43 -12.63 1.90
N THR A 29 -4.85 -11.52 1.30
CA THR A 29 -5.93 -10.68 1.82
C THR A 29 -7.10 -10.74 0.85
N LEU A 30 -8.29 -11.04 1.40
CA LEU A 30 -9.57 -10.94 0.70
C LEU A 30 -10.29 -9.70 1.25
N LEU A 31 -10.45 -8.68 0.41
CA LEU A 31 -11.12 -7.44 0.77
C LEU A 31 -12.47 -7.37 0.05
N PHE A 32 -13.53 -7.18 0.82
CA PHE A 32 -14.89 -7.01 0.36
C PHE A 32 -15.29 -5.54 0.55
N SER A 33 -15.59 -4.87 -0.56
CA SER A 33 -16.03 -3.47 -0.59
C SER A 33 -16.77 -3.23 -1.90
N GLU A 34 -17.97 -2.64 -1.81
CA GLU A 34 -18.72 -2.19 -2.99
C GLU A 34 -18.40 -0.74 -3.37
N GLN A 35 -17.72 -0.03 -2.48
CA GLN A 35 -17.40 1.39 -2.63
C GLN A 35 -15.97 1.59 -3.13
N TRP A 36 -15.75 2.69 -3.87
CA TRP A 36 -14.43 3.14 -4.29
C TRP A 36 -13.54 3.48 -3.09
N GLY A 37 -12.24 3.62 -3.33
CA GLY A 37 -11.30 4.15 -2.34
C GLY A 37 -10.03 3.33 -2.15
N LEU A 38 -10.02 2.07 -2.58
CA LEU A 38 -8.79 1.28 -2.65
C LEU A 38 -7.90 1.83 -3.77
N GLN A 39 -6.65 2.14 -3.43
CA GLN A 39 -5.61 2.40 -4.41
C GLN A 39 -4.49 1.36 -4.30
N VAL A 40 -4.01 0.90 -5.45
CA VAL A 40 -2.92 -0.07 -5.57
C VAL A 40 -1.82 0.52 -6.43
N ARG A 41 -0.55 0.25 -6.08
CA ARG A 41 0.59 0.50 -6.96
C ARG A 41 0.96 -0.79 -7.67
N PRO A 42 0.88 -0.84 -9.00
CA PRO A 42 1.38 -1.98 -9.75
C PRO A 42 2.90 -2.07 -9.64
N PRO A 43 3.49 -3.26 -9.82
CA PRO A 43 4.93 -3.47 -9.72
C PRO A 43 5.72 -2.97 -10.94
N GLY A 44 5.23 -1.94 -11.64
CA GLY A 44 5.89 -1.31 -12.79
C GLY A 44 5.96 -2.15 -14.08
N THR A 45 5.77 -3.47 -14.00
CA THR A 45 5.78 -4.39 -15.16
C THR A 45 4.69 -4.09 -16.19
N CYS A 46 3.57 -3.51 -15.74
CA CYS A 46 2.47 -3.07 -16.61
C CYS A 46 2.61 -1.61 -17.09
N GLY A 47 3.77 -0.98 -16.88
CA GLY A 47 4.04 0.41 -17.27
C GLY A 47 3.46 1.48 -16.34
N ALA A 48 2.54 1.11 -15.44
CA ALA A 48 2.01 2.00 -14.41
C ALA A 48 2.92 1.97 -13.17
N ARG A 49 3.39 3.15 -12.75
CA ARG A 49 4.28 3.33 -11.59
C ARG A 49 3.66 4.14 -10.47
N GLU A 50 2.40 4.56 -10.61
CA GLU A 50 1.73 5.41 -9.62
C GLU A 50 0.60 4.65 -8.92
N MET A 51 0.16 5.18 -7.77
CA MET A 51 -1.02 4.69 -7.06
C MET A 51 -2.27 4.96 -7.91
N GLY A 52 -3.01 3.91 -8.27
CA GLY A 52 -4.25 4.02 -9.04
C GLY A 52 -5.44 3.45 -8.28
N PHE A 53 -6.63 4.07 -8.44
CA PHE A 53 -7.87 3.50 -7.90
C PHE A 53 -8.24 2.21 -8.62
N VAL A 54 -8.73 1.23 -7.86
CA VAL A 54 -9.26 -0.02 -8.41
C VAL A 54 -10.77 -0.03 -8.28
N ALA A 55 -11.46 -0.24 -9.39
CA ALA A 55 -12.92 -0.26 -9.43
C ALA A 55 -13.46 -1.46 -8.64
N PRO A 56 -14.42 -1.27 -7.71
CA PRO A 56 -15.15 -2.38 -7.12
C PRO A 56 -15.98 -3.10 -8.18
N LYS A 57 -15.95 -4.43 -8.16
CA LYS A 57 -16.74 -5.27 -9.06
C LYS A 57 -17.83 -5.97 -8.25
N PRO A 58 -19.13 -5.79 -8.59
CA PRO A 58 -20.21 -6.45 -7.89
C PRO A 58 -20.03 -7.97 -7.80
N GLY A 59 -20.26 -8.54 -6.62
CA GLY A 59 -20.12 -9.98 -6.37
C GLY A 59 -18.67 -10.50 -6.36
N CYS A 60 -17.67 -9.62 -6.35
CA CYS A 60 -16.25 -9.99 -6.31
C CYS A 60 -15.56 -9.40 -5.07
N ALA A 61 -14.53 -10.10 -4.60
CA ALA A 61 -13.56 -9.57 -3.64
C ALA A 61 -12.31 -9.10 -4.37
N PHE A 62 -11.63 -8.10 -3.79
CA PHE A 62 -10.23 -7.87 -4.13
C PHE A 62 -9.39 -8.94 -3.45
N VAL A 63 -8.42 -9.50 -4.17
CA VAL A 63 -7.51 -10.52 -3.65
C VAL A 63 -6.08 -10.04 -3.84
N HIS A 64 -5.37 -9.81 -2.73
CA HIS A 64 -4.01 -9.30 -2.75
C HIS A 64 -3.04 -10.31 -2.13
N VAL A 65 -1.84 -10.37 -2.70
CA VAL A 65 -0.69 -11.07 -2.11
C VAL A 65 -0.15 -10.25 -0.93
N GLY A 66 0.06 -10.91 0.20
CA GLY A 66 0.76 -10.32 1.35
C GLY A 66 2.20 -10.85 1.49
N ASP A 67 2.90 -10.33 2.49
CA ASP A 67 4.32 -10.55 2.73
C ASP A 67 4.68 -12.01 2.97
N SER A 68 3.83 -12.74 3.69
CA SER A 68 4.11 -14.16 4.00
C SER A 68 4.18 -15.00 2.73
N LEU A 69 3.30 -14.77 1.74
CA LEU A 69 3.33 -15.51 0.48
C LEU A 69 4.53 -15.08 -0.39
N ARG A 70 4.85 -13.78 -0.40
CA ARG A 70 6.06 -13.27 -1.03
C ARG A 70 7.29 -14.00 -0.49
N PHE A 71 7.47 -14.05 0.83
CA PHE A 71 8.62 -14.72 1.44
C PHE A 71 8.62 -16.23 1.19
N ALA A 72 7.49 -16.90 1.41
CA ALA A 72 7.35 -18.35 1.19
C ALA A 72 7.64 -18.76 -0.26
N SER A 73 7.36 -17.89 -1.23
CA SER A 73 7.62 -18.14 -2.64
C SER A 73 9.06 -17.86 -3.10
N GLY A 74 9.95 -17.46 -2.18
CA GLY A 74 11.29 -17.00 -2.53
C GLY A 74 11.27 -15.70 -3.35
N MET A 75 10.32 -14.81 -3.02
CA MET A 75 10.12 -13.49 -3.65
C MET A 75 9.61 -13.51 -5.10
N GLN A 76 9.06 -14.65 -5.54
CA GLN A 76 8.45 -14.76 -6.87
C GLN A 76 7.10 -14.03 -6.94
N PHE A 77 6.28 -14.13 -5.90
CA PHE A 77 5.10 -13.30 -5.75
C PHE A 77 5.44 -11.98 -5.07
N GLN A 78 4.80 -10.90 -5.49
CA GLN A 78 5.04 -9.57 -4.96
C GLN A 78 3.89 -9.13 -4.06
N SER A 79 4.22 -8.60 -2.88
CA SER A 79 3.23 -8.05 -1.97
C SER A 79 2.56 -6.83 -2.61
N CYS A 80 1.24 -6.73 -2.46
CA CYS A 80 0.47 -5.62 -3.02
C CYS A 80 0.67 -4.34 -2.21
N ILE A 81 1.40 -3.37 -2.76
CA ILE A 81 1.45 -2.01 -2.19
C ILE A 81 0.09 -1.36 -2.42
N HIS A 82 -0.58 -1.02 -1.34
CA HIS A 82 -1.91 -0.44 -1.40
C HIS A 82 -2.15 0.57 -0.28
N ARG A 83 -3.18 1.40 -0.47
CA ARG A 83 -3.67 2.35 0.53
C ARG A 83 -5.17 2.55 0.35
N VAL A 84 -5.82 3.22 1.29
CA VAL A 84 -7.20 3.67 1.13
C VAL A 84 -7.24 5.20 1.17
N VAL A 85 -7.81 5.81 0.14
CA VAL A 85 -8.06 7.25 0.05
C VAL A 85 -9.54 7.44 -0.28
N PRO A 86 -10.25 8.41 0.32
CA PRO A 86 -11.62 8.71 -0.08
C PRO A 86 -11.67 9.05 -1.57
N PHE A 87 -12.58 8.39 -2.27
CA PHE A 87 -12.92 8.77 -3.64
C PHE A 87 -13.95 9.89 -3.64
N ASP A 88 -14.99 9.75 -2.81
CA ASP A 88 -15.91 10.81 -2.42
C ASP A 88 -15.62 11.22 -0.96
N PRO A 89 -15.13 12.45 -0.70
CA PRO A 89 -14.83 12.93 0.66
C PRO A 89 -16.04 13.02 1.59
N ALA A 90 -17.27 13.04 1.07
CA ALA A 90 -18.50 13.13 1.86
C ALA A 90 -19.08 11.76 2.22
N GLU A 91 -18.54 10.68 1.67
CA GLU A 91 -19.09 9.33 1.80
C GLU A 91 -18.59 8.60 3.05
N HIS A 92 -19.48 7.86 3.73
CA HIS A 92 -19.08 6.81 4.65
C HIS A 92 -18.69 5.56 3.88
N ARG A 93 -17.44 5.11 3.99
CA ARG A 93 -16.98 3.89 3.33
C ARG A 93 -16.88 2.71 4.30
N TYR A 94 -17.32 1.53 3.86
CA TYR A 94 -17.27 0.30 4.63
C TYR A 94 -16.49 -0.77 3.87
N SER A 95 -15.70 -1.56 4.58
CA SER A 95 -15.06 -2.74 4.00
C SER A 95 -14.80 -3.82 5.03
N ILE A 96 -14.77 -5.07 4.57
CA ILE A 96 -14.42 -6.24 5.36
C ILE A 96 -13.14 -6.83 4.78
N ALA A 97 -12.10 -6.99 5.60
CA ALA A 97 -10.84 -7.61 5.20
C ALA A 97 -10.64 -8.93 5.95
N TYR A 98 -10.54 -10.03 5.21
CA TYR A 98 -10.09 -11.32 5.72
C TYR A 98 -8.62 -11.53 5.37
N PHE A 99 -7.80 -11.75 6.41
CA PHE A 99 -6.37 -11.96 6.29
C PHE A 99 -6.10 -13.46 6.51
N LEU A 100 -5.76 -14.17 5.45
CA LEU A 100 -5.24 -15.53 5.55
C LEU A 100 -3.76 -15.43 5.94
N ARG A 101 -3.40 -15.87 7.15
CA ARG A 101 -2.02 -15.79 7.65
C ARG A 101 -1.36 -17.17 7.68
N ALA A 102 -0.03 -17.18 7.61
CA ALA A 102 0.75 -18.34 7.98
C ALA A 102 0.64 -18.60 9.48
N GLU A 103 0.87 -19.85 9.90
CA GLU A 103 1.02 -20.19 11.31
C GLU A 103 2.20 -19.44 11.92
N ASP A 104 2.08 -19.01 13.17
CA ASP A 104 3.03 -18.08 13.79
C ASP A 104 4.48 -18.61 13.83
N ASP A 105 4.68 -19.93 13.89
CA ASP A 105 5.99 -20.61 13.90
C ASP A 105 6.56 -20.89 12.49
N THR A 106 5.83 -20.55 11.43
CA THR A 106 6.29 -20.73 10.05
C THR A 106 7.53 -19.87 9.82
N MET A 107 8.63 -20.49 9.40
CA MET A 107 9.90 -19.81 9.13
C MET A 107 9.99 -19.32 7.68
N PHE A 108 10.48 -18.10 7.50
CA PHE A 108 10.78 -17.49 6.21
C PHE A 108 12.17 -16.86 6.19
N ILE A 109 12.67 -16.56 4.99
CA ILE A 109 13.72 -15.57 4.78
C ILE A 109 13.05 -14.28 4.32
N ASP A 110 13.21 -13.19 5.05
CA ASP A 110 12.60 -11.91 4.71
C ASP A 110 13.36 -11.15 3.60
N SER A 111 12.90 -9.95 3.26
CA SER A 111 13.53 -9.08 2.25
C SER A 111 14.94 -8.61 2.61
N GLU A 112 15.35 -8.71 3.87
CA GLU A 112 16.68 -8.34 4.34
C GLU A 112 17.59 -9.56 4.55
N GLY A 113 17.11 -10.75 4.19
CA GLY A 113 17.86 -12.01 4.33
C GLY A 113 17.83 -12.58 5.74
N ARG A 114 16.98 -12.07 6.64
CA ARG A 114 16.84 -12.56 8.02
C ARG A 114 15.97 -13.81 8.02
N ALA A 115 16.39 -14.82 8.79
CA ALA A 115 15.51 -15.95 9.11
C ALA A 115 14.56 -15.53 10.24
N ILE A 116 13.26 -15.47 9.94
CA ILE A 116 12.23 -14.94 10.85
C ILE A 116 10.98 -15.81 10.81
N THR A 117 10.30 -15.94 11.95
CA THR A 117 8.98 -16.57 12.01
C THR A 117 7.86 -15.62 11.54
N ALA A 118 6.74 -16.15 11.08
CA ALA A 118 5.56 -15.36 10.74
C ALA A 118 5.09 -14.48 11.92
N GLY A 119 5.12 -15.02 13.14
CA GLY A 119 4.76 -14.31 14.36
C GLY A 119 5.71 -13.15 14.68
N GLN A 120 7.02 -13.36 14.54
CA GLN A 120 8.00 -12.28 14.70
C GLN A 120 7.81 -11.18 13.65
N TRP A 121 7.62 -11.55 12.38
CA TRP A 121 7.36 -10.58 11.31
C TRP A 121 6.09 -9.76 11.60
N HIS A 122 5.02 -10.42 12.04
CA HIS A 122 3.79 -9.76 12.47
C HIS A 122 4.04 -8.74 13.58
N ASP A 123 4.74 -9.13 14.65
CA ASP A 123 4.93 -8.26 15.82
C ASP A 123 5.85 -7.09 15.52
N GLU A 124 6.93 -7.30 14.76
CA GLU A 124 7.83 -6.23 14.31
C GLU A 124 7.08 -5.23 13.42
N LYS A 125 6.32 -5.73 12.45
CA LYS A 125 5.57 -4.89 11.52
C LYS A 125 4.41 -4.17 12.18
N PHE A 126 3.68 -4.83 13.08
CA PHE A 126 2.59 -4.22 13.83
C PHE A 126 3.10 -3.06 14.69
N LYS A 127 4.22 -3.25 15.40
CA LYS A 127 4.87 -2.17 16.16
C LYS A 127 5.25 -0.99 15.27
N ALA A 128 5.81 -1.26 14.08
CA ALA A 128 6.15 -0.21 13.13
C ALA A 128 4.92 0.63 12.67
N PHE A 129 3.70 0.09 12.73
CA PHE A 129 2.48 0.87 12.46
C PHE A 129 1.93 1.63 13.67
N THR A 130 2.09 1.09 14.88
CA THR A 130 1.46 1.63 16.09
C THR A 130 2.37 2.54 16.90
N ASP A 131 3.68 2.46 16.70
CA ASP A 131 4.65 3.21 17.48
C ASP A 131 4.61 4.72 17.17
N PRO A 132 5.07 5.58 18.09
CA PRO A 132 5.25 7.01 17.81
C PRO A 132 6.16 7.25 16.60
N GLU A 133 5.91 8.34 15.87
CA GLU A 133 6.60 8.70 14.61
C GLU A 133 8.13 8.59 14.69
N VAL A 134 8.69 9.03 15.81
CA VAL A 134 10.13 8.93 16.09
C VAL A 134 10.67 7.50 16.01
N TRP A 135 9.90 6.49 16.45
CA TRP A 135 10.31 5.08 16.43
C TRP A 135 9.95 4.41 15.10
N GLN A 136 8.88 4.86 14.43
CA GLN A 136 8.59 4.46 13.05
C GLN A 136 9.76 4.82 12.12
N ALA A 137 10.39 5.98 12.32
CA ALA A 137 11.57 6.40 11.57
C ALA A 137 12.81 5.52 11.80
N MET A 138 12.84 4.75 12.90
CA MET A 138 13.92 3.81 13.22
C MET A 138 13.62 2.37 12.75
N ALA A 139 12.39 2.07 12.35
CA ALA A 139 12.03 0.74 11.84
C ALA A 139 12.82 0.45 10.55
N PRO A 140 13.12 -0.84 10.27
CA PRO A 140 13.75 -1.21 9.01
C PRO A 140 12.95 -0.65 7.84
N LYS A 141 13.63 -0.03 6.86
CA LYS A 141 12.97 0.63 5.72
C LYS A 141 12.06 -0.33 4.95
N SER A 142 12.37 -1.63 4.99
CA SER A 142 11.58 -2.68 4.34
C SER A 142 10.26 -2.97 5.06
N MET A 143 10.07 -2.59 6.31
CA MET A 143 8.99 -3.09 7.17
C MET A 143 7.60 -2.73 6.66
N ILE A 144 7.34 -1.44 6.39
CA ILE A 144 6.01 -0.95 5.99
C ILE A 144 5.55 -1.55 4.65
N LEU A 145 6.49 -1.77 3.72
CA LEU A 145 6.21 -2.27 2.37
C LEU A 145 6.63 -3.74 2.16
N GLY A 146 6.99 -4.48 3.21
CA GLY A 146 7.44 -5.87 3.07
C GLY A 146 8.68 -6.05 2.19
N GLY A 147 9.50 -5.00 2.07
CA GLY A 147 10.65 -4.90 1.18
C GLY A 147 10.30 -4.80 -0.31
N MET A 148 9.04 -4.49 -0.64
CA MET A 148 8.69 -4.02 -1.98
C MET A 148 9.32 -2.65 -2.24
N LYS A 149 9.83 -2.47 -3.46
CA LYS A 149 10.39 -1.22 -3.93
C LYS A 149 9.40 -0.52 -4.85
N GLU A 150 9.40 0.79 -4.77
CA GLU A 150 8.62 1.64 -5.66
C GLU A 150 9.49 2.04 -6.84
N ASP A 151 9.21 1.48 -8.01
CA ASP A 151 9.96 1.79 -9.24
C ASP A 151 10.00 3.30 -9.47
N GLY A 152 11.21 3.87 -9.45
CA GLY A 152 11.48 5.30 -9.62
C GLY A 152 11.86 6.06 -8.33
N GLU A 153 11.61 5.54 -7.13
CA GLU A 153 12.08 6.17 -5.87
C GLU A 153 13.56 5.87 -5.58
N ASP A 154 14.04 4.67 -5.95
CA ASP A 154 15.44 4.24 -5.77
C ASP A 154 16.35 4.57 -6.98
N ALA A 155 15.81 5.17 -8.04
CA ALA A 155 16.60 5.61 -9.19
C ALA A 155 17.31 6.93 -8.84
N PRO A 156 18.62 7.09 -9.11
CA PRO A 156 19.25 8.39 -8.97
C PRO A 156 18.49 9.42 -9.81
N LEU A 157 18.26 10.61 -9.24
CA LEU A 157 17.67 11.76 -9.95
C LEU A 157 18.64 12.25 -11.04
N THR A 158 18.83 11.47 -12.09
CA THR A 158 19.55 11.88 -13.30
C THR A 158 18.54 12.04 -14.41
N GLY A 159 18.16 13.28 -14.72
CA GLY A 159 17.48 13.58 -15.99
C GLY A 159 16.31 14.56 -15.97
N LEU A 160 16.04 15.28 -14.89
CA LEU A 160 15.15 16.47 -15.00
C LEU A 160 15.94 17.61 -15.64
N ALA A 161 15.95 17.63 -16.97
CA ALA A 161 16.39 18.80 -17.73
C ALA A 161 15.55 20.00 -17.28
N HIS A 162 16.24 21.08 -16.95
CA HIS A 162 15.66 22.36 -16.55
C HIS A 162 14.78 22.88 -17.70
N VAL A 163 13.46 22.71 -17.60
CA VAL A 163 12.53 23.36 -18.53
C VAL A 163 12.39 24.81 -18.08
N GLY A 164 13.01 25.72 -18.82
CA GLY A 164 12.86 27.17 -18.62
C GLY A 164 11.41 27.63 -18.85
N PRO A 165 11.01 28.81 -18.33
CA PRO A 165 9.62 29.24 -18.33
C PRO A 165 9.09 29.40 -19.76
N ALA A 166 7.95 28.77 -20.04
CA ALA A 166 7.24 28.86 -21.30
C ALA A 166 6.77 30.31 -21.54
N GLN A 167 7.15 30.88 -22.69
CA GLN A 167 6.61 32.16 -23.16
C GLN A 167 5.15 31.97 -23.56
N ALA A 168 4.26 32.73 -22.93
CA ALA A 168 2.84 32.78 -23.28
C ALA A 168 2.66 33.55 -24.60
N THR A 169 2.22 32.86 -25.65
CA THR A 169 1.71 33.49 -26.87
C THR A 169 0.19 33.56 -26.79
N VAL A 170 -0.35 34.78 -26.84
CA VAL A 170 -1.79 35.05 -26.87
C VAL A 170 -2.27 35.01 -28.32
N PRO A 171 -3.28 34.23 -28.70
CA PRO A 171 -3.82 34.25 -30.05
C PRO A 171 -4.77 35.44 -30.24
N THR A 172 -4.49 36.26 -31.26
CA THR A 172 -5.39 37.30 -31.77
C THR A 172 -6.54 36.65 -32.54
N LYS A 173 -7.78 37.04 -32.22
CA LYS A 173 -9.00 36.65 -32.95
C LYS A 173 -9.03 37.32 -34.32
N ALA A 174 -9.43 36.56 -35.35
CA ALA A 174 -9.91 37.07 -36.62
C ALA A 174 -11.43 37.27 -36.57
#